data_AF-A0A6L6QG90-F1
#
_entry.id   AF-A0A6L6QG90-F1
#
_cell.length_a   1.000
_cell.length_b   1.000
_cell.length_c   1.000
_cell.angle_alpha   90.00
_cell.angle_beta   90.00
_cell.angle_gamma   90.00
#
_symmetry.space_group_name_H-M   'P 1'
#
loop_
_entity.id
_entity.type
_entity.pdbx_description
1 polymer ?
#
loop_
_entity_poly.entity_id
_entity_poly.type
_entity_poly.pdbx_seq_one_letter_code
_entity_poly.pdbx_strand_id
1 'polypeptide(L)'
;MKLPILLALAAGLSGPAAGANSISTDEYRKLPECRLSADGKHLAQEPCRTAPPRKVMPRRPVPLIVTPTPRIAPAPDPGLTWAPILSRRDPFAPPTAIAQLPRAGQPALAPGAAFPPATPLPGPSAPVPVTCDAGGCRDASGTYYHGPPGQVISPSGRVCSTSAGWMTCQ
;
A
#
# COMPACT_ATOMS: atom_id res chain seq x y z
N MET A 1 46.16 -10.40 58.92
CA MET A 1 44.73 -10.36 58.55
C MET A 1 44.68 -9.80 57.12
N LYS A 2 44.61 -10.63 56.05
CA LYS A 2 43.39 -11.15 55.38
C LYS A 2 42.39 -9.99 55.14
N LEU A 3 42.05 -9.45 53.96
CA LEU A 3 42.09 -9.82 52.53
C LEU A 3 42.15 -8.54 51.63
N PRO A 4 42.52 -8.67 50.35
CA PRO A 4 42.44 -7.64 49.29
C PRO A 4 41.09 -7.67 48.55
N ILE A 5 40.59 -6.54 48.05
CA ILE A 5 39.52 -6.50 47.04
C ILE A 5 39.99 -5.61 45.88
N LEU A 6 40.43 -6.31 44.83
CA LEU A 6 40.40 -5.87 43.44
C LEU A 6 38.98 -5.42 43.09
N LEU A 7 38.81 -4.15 42.71
CA LEU A 7 37.75 -3.76 41.79
C LEU A 7 38.39 -3.25 40.50
N ALA A 8 38.65 -4.18 39.60
CA ALA A 8 38.67 -3.89 38.19
C ALA A 8 37.23 -3.55 37.76
N LEU A 9 37.03 -2.47 37.03
CA LEU A 9 36.24 -2.50 35.79
C LEU A 9 36.44 -1.20 35.03
N ALA A 10 37.14 -1.34 33.91
CA ALA A 10 37.28 -0.33 32.88
C ALA A 10 35.90 0.01 32.31
N ALA A 11 35.41 1.22 32.58
CA ALA A 11 34.33 1.84 31.83
C ALA A 11 34.94 2.70 30.71
N GLY A 12 35.51 2.01 29.72
CA GLY A 12 35.95 2.58 28.46
C GLY A 12 35.18 1.96 27.31
N LEU A 13 33.99 2.48 27.01
CA LEU A 13 33.35 2.36 25.70
C LEU A 13 32.60 3.67 25.39
N SER A 14 33.35 4.60 24.81
CA SER A 14 33.04 5.25 23.53
C SER A 14 31.56 5.17 23.11
N GLY A 15 30.73 6.08 23.62
CA GLY A 15 29.50 6.48 22.95
C GLY A 15 29.80 7.54 21.88
N PRO A 16 29.10 7.56 20.73
CA PRO A 16 29.31 8.60 19.74
C PRO A 16 28.99 9.96 20.37
N ALA A 17 30.02 10.81 20.46
CA ALA A 17 29.85 12.23 20.67
C ALA A 17 29.06 12.78 19.48
N ALA A 18 27.74 12.77 19.59
CA ALA A 18 26.90 13.73 18.91
C ALA A 18 27.31 15.10 19.48
N GLY A 19 28.36 15.67 18.90
CA GLY A 19 28.76 17.05 19.08
C GLY A 19 27.70 17.96 18.49
N ALA A 20 26.53 17.98 19.13
CA ALA A 20 25.57 19.04 18.98
C ALA A 20 26.17 20.25 19.70
N ASN A 21 26.98 21.02 18.96
CA ASN A 21 27.17 22.43 19.31
C ASN A 21 25.77 23.03 19.28
N SER A 22 25.16 23.19 20.45
CA SER A 22 23.81 23.70 20.62
C SER A 22 23.82 25.19 20.35
N ILE A 23 23.91 25.54 19.06
CA ILE A 23 23.73 26.90 18.56
C ILE A 23 22.30 27.31 18.93
N SER A 24 22.14 28.51 19.49
CA SER A 24 20.82 29.01 19.87
C SER A 24 19.91 29.15 18.64
N THR A 25 18.59 29.01 18.82
CA THR A 25 17.63 29.12 17.70
C THR A 25 17.74 30.45 16.95
N ASP A 26 18.14 31.52 17.64
CA ASP A 26 18.39 32.84 17.05
C ASP A 26 19.63 32.85 16.15
N GLU A 27 20.72 32.21 16.57
CA GLU A 27 21.91 32.04 15.75
C GLU A 27 21.64 31.11 14.56
N TYR A 28 20.88 30.02 14.73
CA TYR A 28 20.47 29.14 13.63
C TYR A 28 19.68 29.88 12.55
N ARG A 29 18.93 30.93 12.90
CA ARG A 29 18.22 31.79 11.92
C ARG A 29 19.15 32.72 11.13
N LYS A 30 20.33 33.03 11.66
CA LYS A 30 21.36 33.86 11.01
C LYS A 30 22.25 33.06 10.07
N LEU A 31 22.29 31.73 10.20
CA LEU A 31 23.04 30.86 9.31
C LEU A 31 22.50 30.93 7.87
N PRO A 32 23.38 30.92 6.86
CA PRO A 32 22.96 30.89 5.46
C PRO A 32 22.27 29.56 5.12
N GLU A 33 21.46 29.56 4.07
CA GLU A 33 20.81 28.33 3.60
C GLU A 33 21.84 27.35 3.01
N CYS A 34 21.68 26.08 3.33
CA CYS A 34 22.51 25.01 2.81
C CYS A 34 22.39 24.94 1.28
N ARG A 35 23.51 25.20 0.60
CA ARG A 35 23.68 25.01 -0.84
C ARG A 35 24.75 23.96 -1.09
N LEU A 36 24.59 23.19 -2.16
CA LEU A 36 25.64 22.29 -2.61
C LEU A 36 26.82 23.12 -3.18
N SER A 37 28.04 22.65 -2.94
CA SER A 37 29.24 23.07 -3.65
C SER A 37 29.10 22.78 -5.15
N ALA A 38 29.94 23.39 -5.97
CA ALA A 38 30.02 23.13 -7.42
C ALA A 38 30.23 21.64 -7.74
N ASP A 39 30.91 20.91 -6.86
CA ASP A 39 31.17 19.47 -6.98
C ASP A 39 29.92 18.60 -6.80
N GLY A 40 28.84 19.16 -6.24
CA GLY A 40 27.58 18.48 -5.99
C GLY A 40 27.60 17.43 -4.87
N LYS A 41 28.75 17.22 -4.20
CA LYS A 41 28.94 16.16 -3.19
C LYS A 41 29.02 16.68 -1.75
N HIS A 42 29.29 17.97 -1.58
CA HIS A 42 29.45 18.59 -0.27
C HIS A 42 28.63 19.87 -0.21
N LEU A 43 28.38 20.35 1.01
CA LEU A 43 27.81 21.66 1.25
C LEU A 43 28.86 22.73 0.94
N ALA A 44 28.42 23.85 0.40
CA ALA A 44 29.29 24.98 0.10
C ALA A 44 29.86 25.64 1.37
N GLN A 45 29.15 25.54 2.50
CA GLN A 45 29.58 26.07 3.79
C GLN A 45 28.95 25.29 4.95
N GLU A 46 29.73 25.02 6.00
CA GLU A 46 29.28 24.40 7.25
C GLU A 46 29.65 25.33 8.42
N PRO A 47 28.74 25.60 9.38
CA PRO A 47 27.37 25.12 9.51
C PRO A 47 26.36 25.98 8.73
N CYS A 48 25.34 25.33 8.13
CA CYS A 48 24.29 26.00 7.36
C CYS A 48 22.88 25.58 7.82
N ARG A 49 21.88 26.36 7.42
CA ARG A 49 20.46 26.13 7.73
C ARG A 49 19.78 25.34 6.62
N THR A 50 18.93 24.39 6.97
CA THR A 50 18.09 23.68 5.98
C THR A 50 17.19 24.68 5.24
N ALA A 51 17.03 24.48 3.93
CA ALA A 51 16.15 25.30 3.11
C ALA A 51 14.68 25.20 3.60
N PRO A 52 13.91 26.29 3.55
CA PRO A 52 12.51 26.29 3.96
C PRO A 52 11.68 25.37 3.06
N PRO A 53 10.61 24.74 3.60
CA PRO A 53 9.73 23.90 2.80
C PRO A 53 9.11 24.72 1.67
N ARG A 54 9.04 24.12 0.48
CA ARG A 54 8.34 24.74 -0.65
C ARG A 54 6.87 24.95 -0.28
N LYS A 55 6.34 26.15 -0.57
CA LYS A 55 4.90 26.40 -0.45
C LYS A 55 4.15 25.41 -1.35
N VAL A 56 3.18 24.69 -0.78
CA VAL A 56 2.29 23.83 -1.55
C VAL A 56 1.43 24.74 -2.42
N MET A 57 1.73 24.80 -3.71
CA MET A 57 0.91 25.55 -4.66
C MET A 57 -0.31 24.69 -5.06
N PRO A 58 -1.53 25.24 -5.03
CA PRO A 58 -2.71 24.53 -5.46
C PRO A 58 -2.56 24.16 -6.95
N ARG A 59 -2.83 22.89 -7.29
CA ARG A 59 -2.89 22.47 -8.68
C ARG A 59 -4.12 23.07 -9.34
N ARG A 60 -3.99 23.54 -10.58
CA ARG A 60 -5.15 23.94 -11.39
C ARG A 60 -6.01 22.69 -11.64
N PRO A 61 -7.33 22.73 -11.41
CA PRO A 61 -8.20 21.63 -11.78
C PRO A 61 -8.16 21.44 -13.30
N VAL A 62 -7.94 20.20 -13.74
CA VAL A 62 -8.02 19.78 -15.14
C VAL A 62 -9.38 19.12 -15.35
N PRO A 63 -10.20 19.54 -16.31
CA PRO A 63 -11.45 18.86 -16.60
C PRO A 63 -11.18 17.44 -17.12
N LEU A 64 -11.83 16.45 -16.50
CA LEU A 64 -11.84 15.09 -17.04
C LEU A 64 -12.89 15.00 -18.15
N ILE A 65 -12.44 14.87 -19.40
CA ILE A 65 -13.30 14.55 -20.54
C ILE A 65 -13.22 13.03 -20.74
N VAL A 66 -14.27 12.31 -20.36
CA VAL A 66 -14.36 10.85 -20.59
C VAL A 66 -15.01 10.63 -21.96
N THR A 67 -14.21 10.24 -22.95
CA THR A 67 -14.72 9.84 -24.26
C THR A 67 -15.21 8.40 -24.18
N PRO A 68 -16.49 8.10 -24.49
CA PRO A 68 -16.98 6.73 -24.56
C PRO A 68 -16.18 5.95 -25.60
N THR A 69 -15.64 4.80 -25.22
CA THR A 69 -15.07 3.86 -26.19
C THR A 69 -16.18 3.31 -27.07
N PRO A 70 -15.96 3.21 -28.40
CA PRO A 70 -16.93 2.58 -29.28
C PRO A 70 -17.09 1.11 -28.87
N ARG A 71 -18.35 0.62 -28.84
CA ARG A 71 -18.60 -0.81 -28.65
C ARG A 71 -18.00 -1.58 -29.83
N ILE A 72 -16.94 -2.33 -29.57
CA ILE A 72 -16.44 -3.34 -30.49
C ILE A 72 -17.44 -4.50 -30.45
N ALA A 73 -17.98 -4.88 -31.60
CA ALA A 73 -18.82 -6.07 -31.71
C ALA A 73 -18.02 -7.31 -31.26
N PRO A 74 -18.65 -8.27 -30.55
CA PRO A 74 -17.98 -9.53 -30.21
C PRO A 74 -17.46 -10.20 -31.49
N ALA A 75 -16.26 -10.76 -31.43
CA ALA A 75 -15.75 -11.59 -32.51
C ALA A 75 -16.73 -12.77 -32.75
N PRO A 76 -16.99 -13.17 -34.01
CA PRO A 76 -17.79 -14.34 -34.30
C PRO A 76 -17.17 -15.56 -33.63
N ASP A 77 -17.94 -16.21 -32.76
CA ASP A 77 -17.51 -17.41 -32.03
C ASP A 77 -17.39 -18.58 -33.02
N PRO A 78 -16.18 -19.15 -33.27
CA PRO A 78 -16.01 -20.29 -34.16
C PRO A 78 -16.66 -21.58 -33.63
N GLY A 79 -17.12 -21.59 -32.37
CA GLY A 79 -17.77 -22.74 -31.72
C GLY A 79 -19.26 -22.94 -32.07
N LEU A 80 -19.92 -22.02 -32.78
CA LEU A 80 -21.36 -22.13 -33.06
C LEU A 80 -21.72 -22.93 -34.33
N THR A 81 -20.75 -23.56 -34.99
CA THR A 81 -21.00 -24.34 -36.22
C THR A 81 -21.58 -25.73 -35.98
N TRP A 82 -21.59 -26.23 -34.74
CA TRP A 82 -22.03 -27.60 -34.45
C TRP A 82 -23.12 -27.73 -33.38
N ALA A 83 -23.77 -26.67 -32.91
CA ALA A 83 -24.85 -26.81 -31.94
C ALA A 83 -26.08 -27.49 -32.59
N PRO A 84 -26.44 -28.74 -32.24
CA PRO A 84 -27.71 -29.29 -32.65
C PRO A 84 -28.78 -28.85 -31.63
N ILE A 85 -29.98 -28.52 -32.12
CA ILE A 85 -31.24 -28.50 -31.35
C ILE A 85 -31.29 -27.66 -30.05
N LEU A 86 -31.33 -26.33 -30.18
CA LEU A 86 -32.10 -25.48 -29.25
C LEU A 86 -33.29 -24.77 -29.93
N SER A 87 -33.62 -25.16 -31.16
CA SER A 87 -34.79 -24.64 -31.89
C SER A 87 -36.02 -25.53 -31.70
N ARG A 88 -36.61 -25.49 -30.50
CA ARG A 88 -38.07 -25.56 -30.30
C ARG A 88 -38.40 -25.26 -28.84
N ARG A 89 -38.54 -23.97 -28.51
CA ARG A 89 -39.41 -23.60 -27.38
C ARG A 89 -40.84 -23.76 -27.88
N ASP A 90 -41.59 -24.68 -27.29
CA ASP A 90 -43.02 -24.81 -27.52
C ASP A 90 -43.72 -23.58 -26.90
N PRO A 91 -44.38 -22.71 -27.70
CA PRO A 91 -45.04 -21.52 -27.19
C PRO A 91 -46.26 -21.82 -26.29
N PHE A 92 -46.72 -23.08 -26.22
CA PHE A 92 -47.82 -23.52 -25.36
C PHE A 92 -47.37 -24.22 -24.06
N ALA A 93 -46.06 -24.33 -23.80
CA ALA A 93 -45.59 -24.91 -22.55
C ALA A 93 -45.97 -24.02 -21.35
N PRO A 94 -46.61 -24.56 -20.29
CA PRO A 94 -46.89 -23.79 -19.09
C PRO A 94 -45.56 -23.35 -18.45
N PRO A 95 -45.48 -22.13 -17.89
CA PRO A 95 -44.25 -21.67 -17.25
C PRO A 95 -43.93 -22.58 -16.07
N THR A 96 -42.84 -23.35 -16.17
CA THR A 96 -42.29 -24.05 -15.01
C THR A 96 -41.83 -23.00 -14.01
N ALA A 97 -42.30 -23.12 -12.77
CA ALA A 97 -41.88 -22.26 -11.67
C ALA A 97 -40.36 -22.29 -11.56
N ILE A 98 -39.72 -21.12 -11.71
CA ILE A 98 -38.30 -20.96 -11.41
C ILE A 98 -38.14 -21.32 -9.93
N ALA A 99 -37.41 -22.39 -9.64
CA ALA A 99 -37.00 -22.71 -8.28
C ALA A 99 -36.22 -21.51 -7.75
N GLN A 100 -36.81 -20.77 -6.82
CA GLN A 100 -36.16 -19.64 -6.17
C GLN A 100 -34.98 -20.21 -5.38
N LEU A 101 -33.76 -19.88 -5.82
CA LEU A 101 -32.57 -20.08 -5.00
C LEU A 101 -32.80 -19.38 -3.64
N PRO A 102 -32.47 -20.02 -2.51
CA PRO A 102 -32.61 -19.36 -1.22
C PRO A 102 -31.76 -18.09 -1.22
N ARG A 103 -32.44 -16.96 -1.07
CA ARG A 103 -31.83 -15.64 -0.94
C ARG A 103 -30.99 -15.68 0.33
N ALA A 104 -29.66 -15.53 0.19
CA ALA A 104 -28.77 -15.42 1.34
C ALA A 104 -29.32 -14.34 2.29
N GLY A 105 -29.60 -14.75 3.53
CA GLY A 105 -30.32 -13.95 4.51
C GLY A 105 -29.67 -12.58 4.69
N GLN A 106 -30.44 -11.53 4.45
CA GLN A 106 -30.07 -10.21 4.96
C GLN A 106 -30.20 -10.26 6.49
N PRO A 107 -29.17 -9.89 7.26
CA PRO A 107 -29.31 -9.79 8.70
C PRO A 107 -30.35 -8.71 9.01
N ALA A 108 -31.44 -9.10 9.66
CA ALA A 108 -32.45 -8.19 10.15
C ALA A 108 -31.81 -7.27 11.19
N LEU A 109 -31.66 -5.99 10.84
CA LEU A 109 -31.35 -4.96 11.83
C LEU A 109 -32.62 -4.78 12.68
N ALA A 110 -32.59 -5.32 13.90
CA ALA A 110 -33.62 -5.07 14.89
C ALA A 110 -33.68 -3.55 15.19
N PRO A 111 -34.86 -2.93 15.23
CA PRO A 111 -34.98 -1.54 15.63
C PRO A 111 -34.69 -1.45 17.14
N GLY A 112 -33.52 -0.90 17.48
CA GLY A 112 -33.10 -0.71 18.89
C GLY A 112 -31.65 -1.10 19.22
N ALA A 113 -30.86 -1.58 18.25
CA ALA A 113 -29.45 -1.85 18.50
C ALA A 113 -28.67 -0.53 18.72
N ALA A 114 -28.15 -0.35 19.93
CA ALA A 114 -27.21 0.72 20.25
C ALA A 114 -25.98 0.63 19.34
N PHE A 115 -25.55 1.77 18.81
CA PHE A 115 -24.33 1.87 18.01
C PHE A 115 -23.14 1.32 18.82
N PRO A 116 -22.37 0.35 18.30
CA PRO A 116 -21.11 0.00 18.94
C PRO A 116 -20.17 1.22 18.89
N PRO A 117 -19.30 1.41 19.90
CA PRO A 117 -18.29 2.45 19.85
C PRO A 117 -17.45 2.24 18.59
N ALA A 118 -17.22 3.33 17.84
CA ALA A 118 -16.45 3.32 16.63
C ALA A 118 -15.07 2.69 16.89
N THR A 119 -14.89 1.44 16.44
CA THR A 119 -13.56 0.88 16.26
C THR A 119 -12.86 1.73 15.19
N PRO A 120 -11.61 2.15 15.41
CA PRO A 120 -10.85 2.84 14.38
C PRO A 120 -10.83 1.93 13.14
N LEU A 121 -11.21 2.47 11.99
CA LEU A 121 -11.06 1.78 10.71
C LEU A 121 -9.62 1.24 10.63
N PRO A 122 -9.40 -0.01 10.18
CA PRO A 122 -8.06 -0.47 9.86
C PRO A 122 -7.48 0.53 8.86
N GLY A 123 -6.48 1.30 9.30
CA GLY A 123 -5.73 2.15 8.37
C GLY A 123 -5.18 1.29 7.24
N PRO A 124 -5.01 1.83 6.03
CA PRO A 124 -4.43 1.08 4.93
C PRO A 124 -3.13 0.43 5.41
N SER A 125 -3.08 -0.91 5.36
CA SER A 125 -1.92 -1.70 5.75
C SER A 125 -0.66 -1.05 5.19
N ALA A 126 0.31 -0.73 6.06
CA ALA A 126 1.54 -0.09 5.63
C ALA A 126 2.18 -0.92 4.50
N PRO A 127 2.59 -0.28 3.39
CA PRO A 127 3.15 -1.00 2.25
C PRO A 127 4.39 -1.79 2.67
N VAL A 128 4.40 -3.08 2.36
CA VAL A 128 5.49 -4.00 2.69
C VAL A 128 6.43 -4.10 1.50
N PRO A 129 7.76 -3.99 1.67
CA PRO A 129 8.70 -4.16 0.58
C PRO A 129 8.73 -5.62 0.13
N VAL A 130 8.65 -5.84 -1.19
CA VAL A 130 8.62 -7.17 -1.82
C VAL A 130 9.52 -7.24 -3.04
N THR A 131 9.99 -8.45 -3.30
CA THR A 131 10.76 -8.81 -4.50
C THR A 131 9.88 -9.71 -5.35
N CYS A 132 9.58 -9.33 -6.59
CA CYS A 132 8.66 -10.08 -7.44
C CYS A 132 9.39 -10.73 -8.62
N ASP A 133 9.01 -11.97 -8.89
CA ASP A 133 9.45 -12.79 -10.01
C ASP A 133 8.24 -13.20 -10.86
N ALA A 134 8.45 -13.97 -11.93
CA ALA A 134 7.38 -14.36 -12.84
C ALA A 134 6.30 -15.26 -12.18
N GLY A 135 6.59 -15.87 -11.03
CA GLY A 135 5.68 -16.76 -10.32
C GLY A 135 4.94 -16.14 -9.13
N GLY A 136 5.38 -14.97 -8.65
CA GLY A 136 4.86 -14.38 -7.44
C GLY A 136 5.78 -13.33 -6.82
N CYS A 137 5.46 -12.91 -5.60
CA CYS A 137 6.24 -11.94 -4.84
C CYS A 137 6.68 -12.52 -3.50
N ARG A 138 7.80 -12.04 -2.99
CA ARG A 138 8.36 -12.47 -1.71
C ARG A 138 8.68 -11.26 -0.83
N ASP A 139 8.22 -11.29 0.42
CA ASP A 139 8.50 -10.21 1.38
C ASP A 139 9.86 -10.37 2.06
N ALA A 140 10.26 -9.35 2.83
CA ALA A 140 11.51 -9.37 3.60
C ALA A 140 11.57 -10.46 4.68
N SER A 141 10.41 -10.96 5.14
CA SER A 141 10.32 -12.11 6.05
C SER A 141 10.42 -13.47 5.33
N GLY A 142 10.50 -13.49 4.00
CA GLY A 142 10.63 -14.69 3.19
C GLY A 142 9.31 -15.39 2.85
N THR A 143 8.16 -14.78 3.18
CA THR A 143 6.83 -15.28 2.81
C THR A 143 6.63 -15.11 1.31
N TYR A 144 6.15 -16.17 0.65
CA TYR A 144 5.86 -16.15 -0.78
C TYR A 144 4.37 -15.96 -1.03
N TYR A 145 4.07 -15.06 -1.97
CA TYR A 145 2.73 -14.68 -2.39
C TYR A 145 2.56 -15.12 -3.84
N HIS A 146 1.65 -16.06 -4.07
CA HIS A 146 1.45 -16.66 -5.39
C HIS A 146 0.45 -15.82 -6.20
N GLY A 147 0.74 -15.60 -7.48
CA GLY A 147 -0.21 -14.95 -8.37
C GLY A 147 0.43 -14.19 -9.52
N PRO A 148 -0.40 -13.75 -10.48
CA PRO A 148 0.07 -12.94 -11.60
C PRO A 148 0.60 -11.57 -11.11
N PRO A 149 1.49 -10.92 -11.88
CA PRO A 149 1.99 -9.59 -11.55
C PRO A 149 0.83 -8.59 -11.39
N GLY A 150 0.85 -7.84 -10.29
CA GLY A 150 -0.16 -6.83 -9.93
C GLY A 150 -1.20 -7.28 -8.90
N GLN A 151 -1.50 -8.59 -8.81
CA GLN A 151 -2.45 -9.17 -7.85
C GLN A 151 -1.91 -10.53 -7.36
N VAL A 152 -1.38 -10.55 -6.14
CA VAL A 152 -0.82 -11.75 -5.50
C VAL A 152 -1.66 -12.16 -4.29
N ILE A 153 -1.67 -13.44 -3.97
CA ILE A 153 -2.46 -14.00 -2.87
C ILE A 153 -1.51 -14.41 -1.74
N SER A 154 -1.79 -13.93 -0.53
CA SER A 154 -1.05 -14.34 0.66
C SER A 154 -1.31 -15.80 1.03
N PRO A 155 -0.43 -16.45 1.81
CA PRO A 155 -0.70 -17.77 2.38
C PRO A 155 -1.97 -17.79 3.24
N SER A 156 -2.38 -16.64 3.78
CA SER A 156 -3.62 -16.44 4.53
C SER A 156 -4.86 -16.24 3.64
N GLY A 157 -4.72 -16.34 2.31
CA GLY A 157 -5.81 -16.23 1.34
C GLY A 157 -6.27 -14.79 1.05
N ARG A 158 -5.50 -13.77 1.47
CA ARG A 158 -5.83 -12.36 1.20
C ARG A 158 -5.28 -11.93 -0.15
N VAL A 159 -6.04 -11.09 -0.84
CA VAL A 159 -5.61 -10.50 -2.10
C VAL A 159 -4.77 -9.26 -1.80
N CYS A 160 -3.57 -9.23 -2.37
CA CYS A 160 -2.60 -8.16 -2.21
C CYS A 160 -2.29 -7.55 -3.57
N SER A 161 -2.34 -6.22 -3.64
CA SER A 161 -1.93 -5.47 -4.83
C SER A 161 -0.44 -5.15 -4.76
N THR A 162 0.28 -5.31 -5.88
CA THR A 162 1.72 -5.07 -5.97
C THR A 162 2.02 -3.87 -6.86
N SER A 163 2.81 -2.92 -6.35
CA SER A 163 3.18 -1.69 -7.04
C SER A 163 4.67 -1.40 -6.84
N ALA A 164 5.47 -1.55 -7.90
CA ALA A 164 6.87 -1.12 -7.97
C ALA A 164 7.76 -1.53 -6.77
N GLY A 165 7.69 -2.81 -6.35
CA GLY A 165 8.48 -3.35 -5.23
C GLY A 165 7.83 -3.20 -3.85
N TRP A 166 6.58 -2.74 -3.79
CA TRP A 166 5.78 -2.65 -2.58
C TRP A 166 4.49 -3.45 -2.76
N MET A 167 3.98 -4.03 -1.67
CA MET A 167 2.67 -4.69 -1.67
C MET A 167 1.77 -4.16 -0.56
N THR A 168 0.46 -4.14 -0.83
CA THR A 168 -0.58 -3.84 0.17
C THR A 168 -1.66 -4.91 0.12
N CYS A 169 -1.94 -5.54 1.26
CA CYS A 169 -3.00 -6.53 1.39
C CYS A 169 -4.23 -5.90 2.05
N GLN A 170 -5.40 -6.17 1.49
CA GLN A 170 -6.70 -5.82 2.10
C GLN A 170 -7.30 -7.07 2.76
#